data_AF-A0AA43D3R6-F1
#
_entry.id   AF-A0AA43D3R6-F1
#
_cell.length_a   1.000
_cell.length_b   1.000
_cell.length_c   1.000
_cell.angle_alpha   90.00
_cell.angle_beta   90.00
_cell.angle_gamma   90.00
#
_symmetry.space_group_name_H-M   'P 1'
#
loop_
_entity.id
_entity.type
_entity.pdbx_description
1 polymer ?
#
loop_
_entity_poly.entity_id
_entity_poly.type
_entity_poly.pdbx_seq_one_letter_code
_entity_poly.pdbx_strand_id
1 'polypeptide(L)' 'MRVAGERWRATSTNRVQRGQALRVKSRTGLTLVVEPDNQGGNNR' A
#
# COMPACT_ATOMS: atom_id res chain seq x y z
N MET A 1 3.01 6.84 -2.67
CA MET A 1 3.22 5.46 -3.16
C MET A 1 3.46 5.49 -4.66
N ARG A 2 4.18 4.52 -5.24
CA ARG A 2 4.25 4.35 -6.69
C ARG A 2 3.41 3.14 -7.10
N VAL A 3 2.51 3.33 -8.07
CA VAL A 3 1.69 2.27 -8.65
C VAL A 3 1.86 2.37 -10.16
N ALA A 4 2.29 1.29 -10.82
CA ALA A 4 2.59 1.27 -12.26
C ALA A 4 3.53 2.41 -12.72
N GLY A 5 4.48 2.83 -11.87
CA GLY A 5 5.40 3.93 -12.17
C GLY A 5 4.89 5.33 -11.83
N GLU A 6 3.58 5.50 -11.60
CA GLU A 6 2.97 6.80 -11.27
C GLU A 6 2.95 7.05 -9.76
N ARG A 7 3.11 8.32 -9.36
CA ARG A 7 3.06 8.72 -7.94
C ARG A 7 1.63 9.03 -7.52
N TRP A 8 1.10 8.21 -6.62
CA TRP A 8 -0.25 8.33 -6.08
C TRP A 8 -0.26 8.81 -4.63
N ARG A 9 -1.30 9.58 -4.30
CA ARG A 9 -1.70 9.87 -2.92
C ARG A 9 -2.33 8.60 -2.33
N ALA A 10 -1.94 8.24 -1.13
CA ALA A 10 -2.45 7.04 -0.46
C ALA A 10 -2.60 7.27 1.05
N THR A 11 -3.59 6.63 1.65
CA THR A 11 -3.84 6.61 3.09
C THR A 11 -3.91 5.17 3.58
N SER A 12 -3.47 4.94 4.82
CA SER A 12 -3.57 3.65 5.48
C SER A 12 -4.03 3.86 6.91
N THR A 13 -4.86 2.95 7.42
CA THR A 13 -5.23 2.90 8.84
C THR A 13 -4.16 2.20 9.68
N ASN A 14 -3.24 1.46 9.04
CA ASN A 14 -2.16 0.73 9.69
C ASN A 14 -0.87 1.55 9.64
N ARG A 15 0.04 1.30 10.59
CA ARG A 15 1.42 1.81 10.47
C ARG A 15 2.06 1.20 9.23
N VAL A 16 2.59 2.06 8.37
CA VAL A 16 3.33 1.69 7.18
C VAL A 16 4.74 2.23 7.28
N GLN A 17 5.71 1.44 6.83
CA GLN A 17 7.11 1.84 6.81
C GLN A 17 7.57 2.15 5.39
N ARG A 18 8.59 3.02 5.25
CA ARG A 18 9.17 3.32 3.94
C ARG A 18 9.81 2.06 3.36
N GLY A 19 9.45 1.72 2.12
CA GLY A 19 9.95 0.52 1.43
C GLY A 19 9.15 -0.75 1.73
N GLN A 20 8.18 -0.71 2.64
CA GLN A 20 7.27 -1.84 2.87
C GLN A 20 6.39 -2.09 1.65
N ALA A 21 6.18 -3.36 1.31
CA ALA A 21 5.20 -3.76 0.30
C ALA A 21 3.77 -3.48 0.81
N LEU A 22 2.97 -2.83 -0.03
CA LEU A 22 1.60 -2.44 0.28
C LEU A 22 0.69 -2.93 -0.84
N ARG A 23 -0.52 -3.34 -0.47
CA ARG A 23 -1.57 -3.66 -1.42
C ARG A 23 -2.67 -2.59 -1.41
N VAL A 24 -3.24 -2.34 -2.59
CA VAL A 24 -4.36 -1.41 -2.73
C VAL A 24 -5.66 -2.14 -2.38
N LYS A 25 -6.39 -1.63 -1.39
CA LYS A 25 -7.67 -2.18 -0.96
C LYS A 25 -8.84 -1.54 -1.69
N SER A 26 -8.82 -0.22 -1.80
CA SER A 26 -9.86 0.56 -2.48
C SER A 26 -9.34 1.92 -2.92
N ARG A 27 -10.18 2.70 -3.61
CA ARG A 27 -9.88 4.05 -4.08
C ARG A 27 -11.02 4.99 -3.67
N THR A 28 -10.65 6.16 -3.17
CA THR A 28 -11.58 7.23 -2.82
C THR A 28 -11.17 8.50 -3.57
N GLY A 29 -11.87 8.80 -4.67
CA GLY A 29 -11.53 9.92 -5.54
C GLY A 29 -10.13 9.79 -6.15
N LEU A 30 -9.20 10.65 -5.73
CA LEU A 30 -7.79 10.65 -6.17
C LEU A 30 -6.83 10.04 -5.13
N THR A 31 -7.35 9.43 -4.07
CA THR A 31 -6.57 8.83 -2.98
C THR A 31 -6.78 7.33 -2.94
N LEU A 32 -5.69 6.56 -2.84
CA LEU A 32 -5.73 5.11 -2.67
C LEU A 32 -5.80 4.74 -1.18
N VAL A 33 -6.66 3.80 -0.81
CA VAL A 33 -6.65 3.18 0.51
C VAL A 33 -5.80 1.93 0.43
N VAL A 34 -4.74 1.88 1.24
CA VAL A 34 -3.72 0.83 1.17
C VAL A 34 -3.52 0.18 2.53
N GLU A 35 -3.11 -1.08 2.51
CA GLU A 35 -2.78 -1.85 3.71
C GLU A 35 -1.46 -2.60 3.53
N PRO A 36 -0.74 -2.91 4.63
CA PRO A 36 0.40 -3.80 4.60
C PRO A 36 0.12 -5.05 3.79
N ASP A 37 1.01 -5.34 2.84
CA ASP A 37 0.94 -6.60 2.15
C ASP A 37 1.56 -7.67 3.04
N ASN A 38 0.75 -8.25 3.93
CA ASN A 38 1.15 -9.27 4.90
C ASN A 38 1.47 -10.63 4.24
N GLN A 39 1.74 -10.66 2.93
CA GLN A 39 2.28 -11.85 2.26
C GLN A 39 3.68 -12.26 2.76
N GLY A 40 4.30 -11.50 3.66
CA GLY A 40 5.53 -11.86 4.38
C GLY A 40 5.31 -12.84 5.56
N GLY A 41 4.44 -13.83 5.39
CA GLY A 41 4.08 -14.80 6.43
C GLY A 41 4.25 -16.27 6.03
N ASN A 42 5.07 -16.62 5.03
CA ASN A 42 5.74 -17.93 4.92
C ASN A 42 6.64 -17.98 3.68
N ASN A 43 7.94 -17.74 3.82
CA ASN A 43 8.93 -18.35 2.93
C ASN A 43 10.31 -18.38 3.61
N ARG A 44 10.41 -19.15 4.70
CA ARG A 44 11.62 -19.88 5.08
C ARG A 44 11.28 -21.03 5.99
#